data_AF-D8T893-F1
#
_entry.id   AF-D8T893-F1
#
_cell.length_a   1.000
_cell.length_b   1.000
_cell.length_c   1.000
_cell.angle_alpha   90.00
_cell.angle_beta   90.00
_cell.angle_gamma   90.00
#
_symmetry.space_group_name_H-M   'P 1'
#
loop_
_entity.id
_entity.type
_entity.pdbx_description
1 polymer ?
#
loop_
_entity_poly.entity_id
_entity_poly.type
_entity_poly.pdbx_seq_one_letter_code
_entity_poly.pdbx_strand_id
1 'polypeptide(L)'
;QVRVFYVSAEGTASRAELSADFYELSLDEVKKQAAIKRKKLEDSQLLIPKSLREKQVLAARQKYKVSVIRILFPDNVVLQGLFLPKEPTSAIHEV
;
A
#
# COMPACT_ATOMS: atom_id res chain seq x y z
N GLN A 1 -7.27 3.55 19.64
CA GLN A 1 -6.58 4.82 19.97
C GLN A 1 -6.82 5.80 18.84
N VAL A 2 -7.26 7.02 19.16
CA VAL A 2 -7.60 8.07 18.19
C VAL A 2 -6.59 9.21 18.33
N ARG A 3 -6.14 9.78 17.21
CA ARG A 3 -5.25 10.95 17.17
C ARG A 3 -5.74 11.95 16.13
N VAL A 4 -5.64 13.22 16.43
CA VAL A 4 -6.02 14.32 15.52
C VAL A 4 -4.75 15.00 15.02
N PHE A 5 -4.69 15.24 13.71
CA PHE A 5 -3.63 15.98 13.05
C PHE A 5 -4.23 17.17 12.33
N TYR A 6 -3.46 18.25 12.23
CA TYR A 6 -3.80 19.41 11.42
C TYR A 6 -2.90 19.40 10.19
N VAL A 7 -3.47 19.60 9.01
CA VAL A 7 -2.69 19.76 7.79
C VAL A 7 -1.95 21.10 7.90
N SER A 8 -0.70 21.05 8.38
CA SER A 8 0.19 22.21 8.37
C SER A 8 0.90 22.30 7.02
N ALA A 9 1.06 23.52 6.52
CA ALA A 9 1.89 23.81 5.34
C ALA A 9 3.39 23.58 5.60
N GLU A 10 3.79 23.41 6.85
CA GLU A 10 5.16 23.21 7.28
C GLU A 10 5.56 21.74 7.13
N GLY A 11 6.01 21.39 5.92
CA GLY A 11 6.60 20.07 5.68
C GLY A 11 6.40 19.51 4.28
N THR A 12 6.43 20.33 3.23
CA THR A 12 6.87 19.77 1.94
C THR A 12 8.33 19.40 2.13
N ALA A 13 8.59 18.13 2.46
CA ALA A 13 9.93 17.56 2.38
C ALA A 13 10.53 18.08 1.08
N SER A 14 11.63 18.83 1.18
CA SER A 14 12.29 19.47 0.04
C SER A 14 12.40 18.43 -1.05
N ARG A 15 11.61 18.58 -2.12
CA ARG A 15 11.57 17.63 -3.21
C ARG A 15 12.93 17.78 -3.89
N ALA A 16 13.86 16.92 -3.51
CA ALA A 16 15.21 16.94 -4.05
C ALA A 16 15.11 16.90 -5.57
N GLU A 17 15.74 17.87 -6.23
CA GLU A 17 15.87 17.84 -7.67
C GLU A 17 16.75 16.65 -8.03
N LEU A 18 16.14 15.62 -8.62
CA LEU A 18 16.84 14.42 -9.06
C LEU A 18 17.53 14.71 -10.39
N SER A 19 18.74 14.19 -10.57
CA SER A 19 19.46 14.27 -11.84
C SER A 19 18.76 13.45 -12.94
N ALA A 20 19.08 13.75 -14.20
CA ALA A 20 18.52 13.03 -15.34
C ALA A 20 18.82 11.52 -15.28
N ASP A 21 20.02 11.15 -14.84
CA ASP A 21 20.50 9.76 -14.72
C ASP A 21 19.62 8.88 -13.84
N PHE A 22 18.89 9.45 -12.86
CA PHE A 22 17.93 8.70 -12.04
C PHE A 22 16.80 8.08 -12.87
N TYR A 23 16.46 8.72 -13.99
CA TYR A 23 15.40 8.28 -14.88
C TYR A 23 15.92 7.35 -15.99
N GLU A 24 17.23 7.14 -16.06
CA GLU A 24 17.85 6.17 -16.97
C GLU A 24 17.85 4.78 -16.35
N LEU A 25 17.50 3.77 -17.14
CA LEU A 25 17.48 2.39 -16.69
C LEU A 25 18.88 1.78 -16.81
N SER A 26 19.36 1.19 -15.72
CA SER A 26 20.57 0.37 -15.75
C SER A 26 20.33 -0.95 -16.49
N LEU A 27 21.39 -1.54 -17.04
CA LEU A 27 21.33 -2.85 -17.70
C LEU A 27 20.74 -3.94 -16.80
N ASP A 28 21.02 -3.87 -15.50
CA ASP A 28 20.52 -4.84 -14.51
C ASP A 28 19.02 -4.67 -14.25
N GLU A 29 18.51 -3.45 -14.21
CA GLU A 29 17.08 -3.19 -14.09
C GLU A 29 16.31 -3.65 -15.33
N VAL A 30 16.86 -3.43 -16.52
CA VAL A 30 16.28 -3.94 -17.77
C VAL A 30 16.20 -5.47 -17.74
N LYS A 31 17.28 -6.15 -17.34
CA LYS A 31 17.31 -7.62 -17.20
C LYS A 31 16.27 -8.10 -16.17
N LYS A 32 16.21 -7.45 -15.00
CA LYS A 32 15.22 -7.79 -13.96
C LYS A 32 13.78 -7.59 -14.47
N GLN A 33 13.50 -6.48 -15.16
CA GLN A 33 12.19 -6.21 -15.72
C GLN A 33 11.79 -7.27 -16.76
N ALA A 34 12.72 -7.66 -17.65
CA ALA A 34 12.49 -8.72 -18.62
C ALA A 34 12.20 -10.07 -17.93
N ALA A 35 12.97 -10.42 -16.90
CA ALA A 35 12.76 -11.65 -16.12
C ALA A 35 11.39 -11.64 -15.42
N ILE A 36 11.00 -10.53 -14.79
CA ILE A 36 9.68 -10.37 -14.15
C ILE A 36 8.56 -10.49 -15.18
N LYS A 37 8.71 -9.88 -16.37
CA LYS A 37 7.72 -9.98 -17.46
C LYS A 37 7.55 -11.41 -17.94
N ARG A 38 8.64 -12.14 -18.17
CA ARG A 38 8.61 -13.56 -18.58
C ARG A 38 7.91 -14.42 -17.52
N LYS A 39 8.30 -14.28 -16.26
CA LYS A 39 7.69 -15.01 -15.15
C LYS A 39 6.18 -14.74 -15.04
N LYS A 40 5.75 -13.48 -15.17
CA LYS A 40 4.31 -13.14 -15.14
C LYS A 40 3.53 -13.79 -16.28
N LEU A 41 4.11 -13.88 -17.47
CA LEU A 41 3.49 -14.54 -18.61
C LEU A 41 3.36 -16.05 -18.36
N GLU A 42 4.42 -16.69 -17.89
CA GLU A 42 4.42 -18.10 -17.50
C GLU A 42 3.37 -18.37 -16.41
N ASP A 43 3.36 -17.56 -15.34
CA ASP A 43 2.40 -17.67 -14.24
C ASP A 43 0.94 -17.47 -14.69
N SER A 44 0.71 -16.62 -15.71
CA SER A 44 -0.64 -16.35 -16.24
C SER A 44 -1.23 -17.51 -17.06
N GLN A 45 -0.38 -18.38 -17.60
CA GLN A 45 -0.80 -19.58 -18.35
C GLN A 45 -1.17 -20.73 -17.42
N LEU A 46 -0.81 -20.65 -16.13
CA LEU A 46 -1.11 -21.66 -15.15
C LEU A 46 -2.53 -21.48 -14.60
N LEU A 47 -3.28 -22.58 -14.54
CA LEU A 47 -4.53 -22.64 -13.79
C LEU A 47 -4.23 -22.40 -12.31
N ILE A 48 -4.79 -21.33 -11.73
CA ILE A 48 -4.65 -21.03 -10.30
C ILE A 48 -5.59 -21.95 -9.51
N PRO A 49 -5.07 -22.91 -8.72
CA PRO A 49 -5.93 -23.77 -7.92
C PRO A 49 -6.61 -22.99 -6.80
N LYS A 50 -7.81 -23.42 -6.42
CA LYS A 50 -8.57 -22.82 -5.31
C LYS A 50 -7.76 -22.79 -4.00
N SER A 51 -7.03 -23.87 -3.71
CA SER A 51 -6.18 -23.99 -2.52
C SER A 51 -5.03 -22.96 -2.48
N LEU A 52 -4.43 -22.62 -3.63
CA LEU A 52 -3.39 -21.59 -3.71
C LEU A 52 -3.97 -20.20 -3.40
N ARG A 53 -5.15 -19.91 -3.95
CA ARG A 53 -5.86 -18.65 -3.69
C ARG A 53 -6.24 -18.50 -2.22
N GLU A 54 -6.77 -19.56 -1.61
CA GLU A 54 -7.11 -19.58 -0.18
C GLU A 54 -5.87 -19.38 0.70
N LYS A 55 -4.75 -20.04 0.39
CA LYS A 55 -3.47 -19.86 1.09
C LYS A 55 -2.96 -18.43 0.99
N GLN A 56 -3.05 -17.81 -0.20
CA GLN A 56 -2.66 -16.40 -0.38
C GLN A 56 -3.55 -15.45 0.43
N VAL A 57 -4.87 -15.66 0.45
CA VAL A 57 -5.80 -14.87 1.26
C VAL A 57 -5.48 -15.01 2.75
N LEU A 58 -5.20 -16.22 3.23
CA LEU A 58 -4.82 -16.46 4.63
C LEU A 58 -3.51 -15.75 4.98
N ALA A 59 -2.49 -15.84 4.12
CA ALA A 59 -1.22 -15.16 4.32
C ALA A 59 -1.39 -13.63 4.33
N ALA A 60 -2.18 -13.08 3.41
CA ALA A 60 -2.48 -11.64 3.36
C ALA A 60 -3.19 -11.16 4.63
N ARG A 61 -4.13 -11.97 5.17
CA ARG A 61 -4.82 -11.68 6.44
C ARG A 61 -3.90 -11.70 7.66
N GLN A 62 -2.82 -12.49 7.63
CA GLN A 62 -1.86 -12.57 8.72
C GLN A 62 -0.77 -11.48 8.63
N LYS A 63 -0.54 -10.93 7.43
CA LYS A 63 0.53 -9.96 7.17
C LYS A 63 0.38 -8.67 7.97
N TYR A 64 -0.85 -8.19 8.14
CA TYR A 64 -1.15 -6.95 8.85
C TYR A 64 -2.06 -7.24 10.04
N LYS A 65 -1.61 -6.87 11.25
CA LYS A 65 -2.37 -7.09 12.49
C LYS A 65 -3.28 -5.92 12.85
N VAL A 66 -2.98 -4.73 12.32
CA VAL A 66 -3.69 -3.48 12.60
C VAL A 66 -3.83 -2.72 11.28
N SER A 67 -4.94 -2.01 11.13
CA SER A 67 -5.23 -1.07 10.06
C SER A 67 -5.23 0.35 10.63
N VAL A 68 -4.65 1.30 9.89
CA VAL A 68 -4.69 2.73 10.23
C VAL A 68 -5.59 3.42 9.22
N ILE A 69 -6.65 4.07 9.69
CA ILE A 69 -7.58 4.81 8.83
C ILE A 69 -7.46 6.30 9.17
N ARG A 70 -7.33 7.13 8.14
CA ARG A 70 -7.25 8.59 8.24
C ARG A 70 -8.43 9.22 7.51
N ILE A 71 -9.22 10.02 8.22
CA ILE A 71 -10.37 10.74 7.69
C ILE A 71 -9.99 12.21 7.62
N LEU A 72 -9.98 12.78 6.43
CA LEU A 72 -9.78 14.21 6.21
C LEU A 72 -11.14 14.91 6.23
N PHE A 73 -11.30 15.86 7.14
CA PHE A 73 -12.47 16.70 7.23
C PHE A 73 -12.33 17.95 6.36
N PRO A 74 -13.45 18.60 5.98
CA PRO A 74 -13.44 19.82 5.16
C PRO A 74 -12.67 21.01 5.77
N ASP A 75 -12.45 21.00 7.09
CA ASP A 75 -11.70 22.01 7.85
C ASP A 75 -10.18 21.74 7.88
N ASN A 76 -9.69 20.82 7.05
CA ASN A 76 -8.28 20.38 7.00
C ASN A 76 -7.79 19.69 8.28
N VAL A 77 -8.71 19.13 9.07
CA VAL A 77 -8.40 18.27 10.21
C VAL A 77 -8.35 16.82 9.74
N VAL A 78 -7.32 16.08 10.15
CA VAL A 78 -7.17 14.65 9.86
C VAL A 78 -7.33 13.85 11.14
N LEU A 79 -8.40 13.05 11.21
CA LEU A 79 -8.63 12.09 12.28
C LEU A 79 -7.98 10.75 11.92
N GLN A 80 -7.09 10.26 12.76
CA GLN A 80 -6.45 8.95 12.62
C GLN A 80 -6.96 7.98 13.68
N GLY A 81 -7.56 6.88 13.22
CA GLY A 81 -7.95 5.75 14.06
C GLY A 81 -7.12 4.49 13.77
N LEU A 82 -6.97 3.65 14.79
CA LEU A 82 -6.40 2.31 14.69
C LEU A 82 -7.54 1.28 14.81
N PHE A 83 -7.64 0.39 13.82
CA PHE A 83 -8.70 -0.59 13.68
C PHE A 83 -8.12 -1.99 13.47
N LEU A 84 -8.90 -3.03 13.74
CA LEU A 84 -8.53 -4.39 13.33
C LEU A 84 -8.86 -4.59 11.84
N PRO A 85 -8.06 -5.34 11.07
CA PRO A 85 -8.33 -5.58 9.64
C PRO A 85 -9.68 -6.26 9.32
N LYS A 86 -10.34 -6.85 10.33
CA LYS A 86 -11.63 -7.53 10.21
C LYS A 86 -12.78 -6.77 10.87
N GLU A 87 -12.51 -5.57 11.36
CA GLU A 87 -13.51 -4.74 12.01
C GLU A 87 -14.53 -4.25 10.97
N PRO A 88 -15.84 -4.20 11.30
CA PRO A 88 -16.85 -3.71 10.38
C PRO A 88 -16.65 -2.21 10.11
N THR A 89 -17.09 -1.76 8.94
CA THR A 89 -17.05 -0.33 8.58
C THR A 89 -17.88 0.53 9.53
N SER A 90 -18.91 -0.04 10.18
CA SER A 90 -19.70 0.66 11.20
C SER A 90 -18.84 1.21 12.34
N ALA A 91 -17.79 0.47 12.73
CA ALA A 91 -16.88 0.90 13.78
C ALA A 91 -16.12 2.19 13.44
N ILE A 92 -16.03 2.58 12.16
CA ILE A 92 -15.43 3.85 11.74
C ILE A 92 -16.38 5.02 12.03
N HIS A 93 -17.69 4.80 11.91
CA HIS A 93 -18.72 5.82 12.11
C HIS A 93 -19.04 6.07 13.59
N GLU A 94 -18.64 5.15 14.47
CA GLU A 94 -18.84 5.23 15.92
C GLU A 94 -17.71 6.00 16.64
N VAL A 95 -16.68 6.44 15.90
CA VAL A 95 -15.51 7.18 16.43
C VAL A 95 -15.75 8.68 16.46
#